data_AF-A0A1V4SZH5-F1
#
_entry.id   AF-A0A1V4SZH5-F1
#
_cell.length_a   1.000
_cell.length_b   1.000
_cell.length_c   1.000
_cell.angle_alpha   90.00
_cell.angle_beta   90.00
_cell.angle_gamma   90.00
#
_symmetry.space_group_name_H-M   'P 1'
#
loop_
_entity.id
_entity.type
_entity.pdbx_description
1 polymer ?
#
loop_
_entity_poly.entity_id
_entity_poly.type
_entity_poly.pdbx_seq_one_letter_code
_entity_poly.pdbx_strand_id
1 'polypeptide(L)'
;DNVLPHMIDGRQARFMFLPEGQDPDTLVRANGKNLFEQRIVRADSLSEYLFRFLQQSLNPLEPEGKALLIQKAIPYFKKIPAGILRTLLIQKLAEIVGVDADGVRAQIDNSLVAASHEPVQSQPVDI
;
A
#
# COMPACT_ATOMS: atom_id res chain seq x y z
N ASP A 1 8.55 12.23 -2.16
CA ASP A 1 7.83 11.60 -3.28
C ASP A 1 7.33 10.21 -2.96
N ASN A 2 6.11 9.87 -3.39
CA ASN A 2 5.46 8.58 -3.16
C ASN A 2 5.56 7.71 -4.42
N VAL A 3 5.96 6.44 -4.28
CA VAL A 3 6.12 5.51 -5.42
C VAL A 3 4.78 5.02 -6.01
N LEU A 4 3.72 4.99 -5.21
CA LEU A 4 2.44 4.33 -5.53
C LEU A 4 1.78 4.83 -6.84
N PRO A 5 1.72 6.15 -7.15
CA PRO A 5 1.13 6.65 -8.40
C PRO A 5 1.84 6.17 -9.67
N HIS A 6 3.10 5.75 -9.55
CA HIS A 6 3.90 5.29 -10.68
C HIS A 6 3.83 3.78 -10.90
N MET A 7 3.08 3.04 -10.08
CA MET A 7 2.98 1.58 -10.13
C MET A 7 1.93 1.11 -11.15
N ILE A 8 2.17 1.43 -12.42
CA ILE A 8 1.43 0.85 -13.56
C ILE A 8 1.87 -0.60 -13.84
N ASP A 9 1.06 -1.34 -14.59
CA ASP A 9 1.37 -2.72 -14.94
C ASP A 9 2.73 -2.84 -15.66
N GLY A 10 3.48 -3.89 -15.30
CA GLY A 10 4.85 -4.12 -15.78
C GLY A 10 5.96 -3.41 -14.98
N ARG A 11 5.63 -2.56 -14.01
CA ARG A 11 6.64 -1.96 -13.11
C ARG A 11 6.81 -2.74 -11.81
N GLN A 12 8.06 -2.84 -11.39
CA GLN A 12 8.44 -3.41 -10.09
C GLN A 12 9.06 -2.32 -9.23
N ALA A 13 8.65 -2.28 -7.97
CA ALA A 13 9.28 -1.47 -6.95
C ALA A 13 9.70 -2.35 -5.77
N ARG A 14 10.88 -2.07 -5.24
CA ARG A 14 11.42 -2.69 -4.03
C ARG A 14 11.84 -1.59 -3.06
N PHE A 15 11.70 -1.88 -1.77
CA PHE A 15 12.10 -0.99 -0.71
C PHE A 15 13.38 -1.52 -0.07
N MET A 16 14.46 -0.76 -0.20
CA MET A 16 15.70 -1.03 0.51
C MET A 16 15.82 -0.04 1.67
N PHE A 17 15.97 -0.59 2.88
CA PHE A 17 16.35 0.20 4.03
C PHE A 17 17.86 0.28 4.12
N LEU A 18 18.39 1.50 4.19
CA LEU A 18 19.80 1.75 4.42
C LEU A 18 20.04 1.85 5.95
N PRO A 19 21.25 1.50 6.43
CA PRO A 19 21.63 1.76 7.81
C PRO A 19 21.50 3.25 8.16
N GLU A 20 21.27 3.56 9.43
CA GLU A 20 21.17 4.95 9.88
C GLU A 20 22.41 5.76 9.49
N GLY A 21 22.17 6.96 8.95
CA GLY A 21 23.23 7.88 8.53
C GLY A 21 23.94 7.51 7.22
N GLN A 22 23.54 6.43 6.52
CA GLN A 22 24.14 6.06 5.25
C GLN A 22 23.23 6.41 4.06
N ASP A 23 23.83 6.98 3.03
CA ASP A 23 23.23 7.17 1.71
C ASP A 23 23.75 6.11 0.71
N PRO A 24 23.13 5.94 -0.47
CA PRO A 24 23.55 4.94 -1.44
C PRO A 24 25.02 5.09 -1.88
N ASP A 25 25.48 6.34 -1.99
CA ASP A 25 26.84 6.67 -2.43
C ASP A 25 27.88 6.26 -1.38
N THR A 26 27.67 6.57 -0.10
CA THR A 26 28.53 6.12 1.01
C THR A 26 28.51 4.59 1.12
N LEU A 27 27.36 3.95 0.96
CA LEU A 27 27.23 2.50 1.01
C LEU A 27 28.05 1.79 -0.07
N VAL A 28 27.99 2.28 -1.31
CA VAL A 28 28.74 1.72 -2.44
C VAL A 28 30.24 1.95 -2.27
N ARG A 29 30.65 3.15 -1.80
CA ARG A 29 32.06 3.44 -1.53
C ARG A 29 32.63 2.59 -0.39
N ALA A 30 31.86 2.36 0.67
CA ALA A 30 32.32 1.65 1.86
C ALA A 30 32.34 0.11 1.69
N ASN A 31 31.38 -0.45 0.96
CA ASN A 31 31.19 -1.91 0.90
C ASN A 31 31.40 -2.51 -0.51
N GLY A 32 31.65 -1.66 -1.51
CA GLY A 32 31.76 -2.07 -2.91
C GLY A 32 30.41 -2.38 -3.57
N LYS A 33 30.42 -2.40 -4.89
CA LYS A 33 29.24 -2.61 -5.75
C LYS A 33 28.53 -3.94 -5.49
N ASN A 34 29.28 -5.00 -5.23
CA ASN A 34 28.73 -6.36 -5.01
C ASN A 34 27.81 -6.43 -3.78
N LEU A 35 28.20 -5.81 -2.66
CA LEU A 35 27.40 -5.83 -1.44
C LEU A 35 26.12 -4.98 -1.59
N PHE A 36 26.19 -3.92 -2.38
CA PHE A 36 25.04 -3.09 -2.72
C PHE A 36 24.05 -3.86 -3.60
N GLU A 37 24.51 -4.55 -4.64
CA GLU A 37 23.67 -5.40 -5.50
C GLU A 37 23.00 -6.52 -4.71
N GLN A 38 23.70 -7.17 -3.78
CA GLN A 38 23.11 -8.17 -2.88
C GLN A 38 21.99 -7.59 -2.01
N ARG A 39 22.14 -6.34 -1.55
CA ARG A 39 21.06 -5.64 -0.81
C ARG A 39 19.87 -5.34 -1.71
N ILE A 40 20.06 -5.00 -2.99
CA ILE A 40 18.95 -4.78 -3.95
C ILE A 40 18.15 -6.07 -4.13
N VAL A 41 18.84 -7.21 -4.18
CA VAL A 41 18.17 -8.53 -4.31
C VAL A 41 17.39 -8.88 -3.05
N ARG A 42 17.89 -8.50 -1.87
CA ARG A 42 17.22 -8.72 -0.57
C ARG A 42 16.19 -7.66 -0.20
N ALA A 43 16.04 -6.61 -1.00
CA ALA A 43 15.09 -5.54 -0.73
C ALA A 43 13.66 -6.08 -0.81
N ASP A 44 12.83 -5.73 0.17
CA ASP A 44 11.45 -6.19 0.25
C ASP A 44 10.66 -5.69 -0.97
N SER A 45 9.78 -6.53 -1.50
CA SER A 45 8.87 -6.09 -2.56
C SER A 45 7.93 -4.99 -2.03
N LEU A 46 7.41 -4.14 -2.92
CA LEU A 46 6.37 -3.18 -2.56
C LEU A 46 5.22 -3.84 -1.78
N SER A 47 4.78 -5.03 -2.21
CA SER A 47 3.67 -5.73 -1.57
C SER A 47 3.99 -6.11 -0.13
N GLU A 48 5.16 -6.70 0.12
CA GLU A 48 5.57 -7.14 1.46
C GLU A 48 5.77 -5.95 2.39
N TYR A 49 6.43 -4.91 1.90
CA TYR A 49 6.61 -3.69 2.68
C TYR A 49 5.26 -3.04 3.03
N LEU A 50 4.38 -2.88 2.05
CA LEU A 50 3.07 -2.25 2.25
C LEU A 50 2.24 -3.02 3.29
N PHE A 51 2.14 -4.34 3.17
CA PHE A 51 1.35 -5.13 4.12
C PHE A 51 1.96 -5.16 5.51
N ARG A 52 3.29 -5.32 5.63
CA ARG A 52 3.97 -5.24 6.91
C ARG A 52 3.71 -3.88 7.57
N PHE A 53 3.81 -2.79 6.82
CA PHE A 53 3.51 -1.44 7.30
C PHE A 53 2.04 -1.29 7.74
N LEU A 54 1.08 -1.77 6.94
CA LEU A 54 -0.35 -1.69 7.26
C LEU A 54 -0.73 -2.53 8.49
N GLN A 55 -0.05 -3.64 8.70
CA GLN A 55 -0.26 -4.54 9.83
C GLN A 55 0.46 -4.09 11.11
N GLN A 56 1.33 -3.07 11.05
CA GLN A 56 1.96 -2.52 12.25
C GLN A 56 0.88 -2.05 13.24
N SER A 57 0.98 -2.55 14.46
CA SER A 57 0.06 -2.22 15.57
C SER A 57 -1.39 -2.69 15.36
N LEU A 58 -1.63 -3.72 14.56
CA LEU A 58 -2.94 -4.37 14.43
C LEU A 58 -2.87 -5.84 14.85
N ASN A 59 -3.94 -6.34 15.48
CA ASN A 59 -4.16 -7.78 15.63
C ASN A 59 -5.02 -8.29 14.46
N PRO A 60 -4.44 -8.93 13.43
CA PRO A 60 -5.18 -9.40 12.27
C PRO A 60 -6.07 -10.63 12.57
N LEU A 61 -6.02 -11.18 13.79
CA LEU A 61 -6.86 -12.31 14.19
C LEU A 61 -8.27 -11.86 14.63
N GLU A 62 -8.41 -10.62 15.10
CA GLU A 62 -9.69 -10.06 15.54
C GLU A 62 -10.49 -9.50 14.35
N PRO A 63 -11.82 -9.72 14.30
CA PRO A 63 -12.69 -9.14 13.28
C PRO A 63 -12.55 -7.61 13.15
N GLU A 64 -12.39 -6.91 14.27
CA GLU A 64 -12.19 -5.46 14.33
C GLU A 64 -10.85 -5.05 13.73
N GLY A 65 -9.78 -5.79 14.04
CA GLY A 65 -8.45 -5.56 13.48
C GLY A 65 -8.40 -5.80 11.97
N LYS A 66 -9.14 -6.80 11.48
CA LYS A 66 -9.36 -7.09 10.06
C LYS A 66 -10.09 -5.95 9.33
N ALA A 67 -11.20 -5.46 9.90
CA ALA A 67 -11.92 -4.33 9.35
C ALA A 67 -11.06 -3.06 9.32
N LEU A 68 -10.31 -2.81 10.39
CA LEU A 68 -9.40 -1.68 10.47
C LEU A 68 -8.24 -1.78 9.46
N LEU A 69 -7.72 -2.98 9.19
CA LEU A 69 -6.70 -3.21 8.17
C LEU A 69 -7.20 -2.81 6.78
N ILE A 70 -8.40 -3.24 6.40
CA ILE A 70 -9.02 -2.86 5.11
C ILE A 70 -9.20 -1.34 5.05
N GLN A 71 -9.72 -0.72 6.10
CA GLN A 71 -9.92 0.73 6.17
C GLN A 71 -8.60 1.51 6.01
N LYS A 72 -7.54 1.08 6.70
CA LYS A 72 -6.19 1.67 6.57
C LYS A 72 -5.59 1.46 5.18
N ALA A 73 -5.93 0.37 4.49
CA ALA A 73 -5.41 0.07 3.17
C ALA A 73 -5.97 1.00 2.09
N ILE A 74 -7.25 1.37 2.15
CA ILE A 74 -7.96 2.20 1.16
C ILE A 74 -7.13 3.39 0.62
N PRO A 75 -6.58 4.31 1.45
CA PRO A 75 -5.82 5.47 0.97
C PRO A 75 -4.59 5.11 0.11
N TYR A 76 -3.99 3.93 0.32
CA TYR A 76 -2.87 3.46 -0.49
C TYR A 76 -3.34 2.89 -1.82
N PHE A 77 -4.41 2.08 -1.80
CA PHE A 77 -5.02 1.53 -3.01
C PHE A 77 -5.60 2.63 -3.92
N LYS A 78 -6.06 3.76 -3.37
CA LYS A 78 -6.46 4.95 -4.17
C LYS A 78 -5.32 5.48 -5.03
N LYS A 79 -4.08 5.40 -4.52
CA LYS A 79 -2.88 5.94 -5.18
C LYS A 79 -2.31 4.98 -6.21
N ILE A 80 -2.68 3.71 -6.18
CA ILE A 80 -2.22 2.71 -7.14
C ILE A 80 -3.13 2.79 -8.37
N PRO A 81 -2.59 3.01 -9.58
CA PRO A 81 -3.37 2.98 -10.81
C PRO A 81 -4.20 1.70 -10.92
N ALA A 82 -5.38 1.79 -11.55
CA ALA A 82 -6.15 0.61 -11.89
C ALA A 82 -5.33 -0.28 -12.85
N GLY A 83 -5.30 -1.59 -12.57
CA GLY A 83 -4.48 -2.54 -13.32
C GLY A 83 -4.40 -3.90 -12.64
N ILE A 84 -3.60 -4.79 -13.24
CA ILE A 84 -3.34 -6.14 -12.74
C ILE A 84 -2.67 -6.08 -11.37
N LEU A 85 -1.68 -5.18 -11.17
CA LEU A 85 -0.99 -5.06 -9.89
C LEU A 85 -1.96 -4.72 -8.75
N ARG A 86 -2.87 -3.77 -8.98
CA ARG A 86 -3.88 -3.41 -7.98
C ARG A 86 -4.78 -4.59 -7.66
N THR A 87 -5.21 -5.34 -8.68
CA THR A 87 -6.02 -6.56 -8.51
C THR A 87 -5.31 -7.60 -7.65
N LEU A 88 -4.04 -7.88 -7.92
CA LEU A 88 -3.24 -8.84 -7.15
C LEU A 88 -3.03 -8.42 -5.69
N LEU A 89 -2.84 -7.11 -5.45
CA LEU A 89 -2.72 -6.59 -4.10
C LEU A 89 -4.05 -6.69 -3.33
N ILE A 90 -5.19 -6.49 -3.99
CA ILE A 90 -6.51 -6.70 -3.38
C ILE A 90 -6.71 -8.16 -3.01
N GLN A 91 -6.35 -9.09 -3.91
CA GLN A 91 -6.40 -10.53 -3.66
C GLN A 91 -5.58 -10.90 -2.42
N LYS A 92 -4.33 -10.43 -2.34
CA LYS A 92 -3.45 -10.68 -1.19
C LYS A 92 -3.99 -10.07 0.11
N LEU A 93 -4.63 -8.90 0.07
CA LEU A 93 -5.28 -8.31 1.23
C LEU A 93 -6.44 -9.19 1.72
N ALA A 94 -7.26 -9.71 0.80
CA ALA A 94 -8.37 -10.60 1.14
C ALA A 94 -7.89 -11.91 1.78
N GLU A 95 -6.80 -12.48 1.27
CA GLU A 95 -6.13 -13.66 1.86
C GLU A 95 -5.63 -13.38 3.29
N ILE A 96 -4.97 -12.24 3.53
CA ILE A 96 -4.48 -11.86 4.85
C ILE A 96 -5.62 -11.71 5.86
N VAL A 97 -6.74 -11.14 5.42
CA VAL A 97 -7.91 -10.90 6.26
C VAL A 97 -8.77 -12.18 6.40
N GLY A 98 -8.65 -13.14 5.48
CA GLY A 98 -9.44 -14.36 5.45
C GLY A 98 -10.89 -14.11 5.05
N VAL A 99 -11.11 -13.23 4.07
CA VAL A 99 -12.44 -12.88 3.53
C VAL A 99 -12.43 -13.00 2.01
N ASP A 100 -13.62 -12.92 1.42
CA ASP A 100 -13.78 -12.96 -0.03
C ASP A 100 -13.16 -11.73 -0.72
N ALA A 101 -12.45 -11.98 -1.82
CA ALA A 101 -11.73 -10.96 -2.57
C ALA A 101 -12.66 -9.99 -3.30
N ASP A 102 -13.82 -10.45 -3.79
CA ASP A 102 -14.80 -9.59 -4.43
C ASP A 102 -15.46 -8.66 -3.40
N GLY A 103 -15.72 -9.14 -2.19
CA GLY A 103 -16.17 -8.31 -1.08
C GLY A 103 -15.19 -7.18 -0.72
N VAL A 104 -13.90 -7.50 -0.61
CA VAL A 104 -12.85 -6.49 -0.35
C VAL A 104 -12.72 -5.52 -1.51
N ARG A 105 -12.75 -6.01 -2.75
CA ARG A 105 -12.71 -5.17 -3.95
C ARG A 105 -13.88 -4.18 -3.97
N ALA A 106 -15.10 -4.66 -3.77
CA ALA A 106 -16.29 -3.83 -3.72
C ALA A 106 -16.20 -2.77 -2.63
N GLN A 107 -15.70 -3.11 -1.44
CA GLN A 107 -15.51 -2.15 -0.35
C GLN A 107 -14.49 -1.06 -0.71
N ILE A 108 -13.36 -1.45 -1.31
CA ILE A 108 -12.32 -0.49 -1.76
C ILE A 108 -12.91 0.41 -2.84
N ASP A 109 -13.55 -0.15 -3.86
CA ASP A 109 -14.10 0.59 -4.99
C ASP A 109 -15.23 1.52 -4.56
N ASN A 110 -16.14 1.08 -3.69
CA ASN A 110 -17.18 1.93 -3.12
C ASN A 110 -16.56 3.10 -2.33
N SER A 111 -15.49 2.84 -1.57
CA SER A 111 -14.76 3.88 -0.84
C SER A 111 -13.95 4.81 -1.76
N LEU A 112 -13.64 4.40 -2.99
CA LEU A 112 -13.08 5.29 -4.02
C LEU A 112 -14.14 6.25 -4.54
N VAL A 113 -15.37 5.77 -4.78
CA VAL A 113 -16.48 6.54 -5.34
C VAL A 113 -17.09 7.50 -4.32
N ALA A 114 -17.25 7.07 -3.06
CA ALA A 114 -17.83 7.87 -1.98
C ALA A 114 -17.00 9.14 -1.66
N ALA A 115 -15.68 9.10 -1.88
CA ALA A 115 -14.83 10.28 -1.69
C ALA A 115 -14.95 11.32 -2.82
N SER A 116 -15.63 10.98 -3.91
CA SER A 116 -15.88 11.89 -5.03
C SER A 116 -17.26 12.56 -4.95
N HIS A 117 -18.10 12.16 -3.98
CA HIS A 117 -19.40 12.76 -3.70
C HIS A 117 -19.42 13.25 -2.26
N GLU A 118 -18.83 14.42 -1.99
CA GLU A 118 -19.24 15.19 -0.82
C GLU A 118 -20.71 15.63 -1.03
N PRO A 119 -21.62 15.39 -0.07
CA PRO A 119 -22.92 16.02 -0.11
C PRO A 119 -22.69 17.52 0.09
N VAL A 120 -22.97 18.31 -0.95
CA VAL A 120 -23.16 19.76 -0.83
C VAL A 120 -24.23 19.96 0.25
N GLN A 121 -23.78 20.41 1.41
CA GLN A 121 -24.63 20.69 2.55
C GLN A 121 -25.42 21.95 2.22
N SER A 122 -26.60 21.78 1.60
CA SER A 122 -27.56 22.86 1.38
C SER A 122 -28.03 23.38 2.73
N GLN A 123 -27.44 24.47 3.21
CA GLN A 123 -28.03 25.25 4.28
C GLN A 123 -29.34 25.86 3.75
N PRO A 124 -30.47 25.72 4.44
CA PRO A 124 -31.65 26.50 4.11
C PRO A 124 -31.33 27.96 4.46
N VAL A 125 -31.42 28.83 3.47
CA VAL A 125 -31.44 30.27 3.69
C VAL A 125 -32.81 30.58 4.25
N ASP A 126 -32.90 30.84 5.56
CA ASP A 126 -34.07 31.44 6.17
C ASP A 126 -34.29 32.83 5.52
N ILE A 127 -35.47 33.01 4.90
CA ILE A 127 -36.05 34.31 4.57
C ILE A 127 -37.51 34.29 5.01
#